data_AF-A0A329S6W5-F1
#
_entry.id   AF-A0A329S6W5-F1
#
_cell.length_a   1.000
_cell.length_b   1.000
_cell.length_c   1.000
_cell.angle_alpha   90.00
_cell.angle_beta   90.00
_cell.angle_gamma   90.00
#
_symmetry.space_group_name_H-M   'P 1'
#
loop_
_entity.id
_entity.type
_entity.pdbx_description
1 polymer ?
#
loop_
_entity_poly.entity_id
_entity_poly.type
_entity_poly.pdbx_seq_one_letter_code
_entity_poly.pdbx_strand_id
1 'polypeptide(L)'
;MLILTFFALLAAPSSAASVGRILHFSDVHLNISESFPAADNARIPIRYFQDAPLPLLESALLYAKEHVVADPELFLYTGDHAAHGLFTDEYIAKTVETNVHAMENYYPPKGQEGRLEATAIIGNADGNPDYHMEVTDPETESNPSIELISEVWEDSLTAANMDLLNRRGYLSYALDGKLHVITLNTVPYSPSHLPDTSKNPDPFGQFAWLDKTLAELQSAGKFAYIAGHVAPIVDSYGGNPQWHSKYIVKYKNIVGKYADVIKAQFFGHVHSVEFRVPVTSLDGPTGEDDTFQLLPMYITGSISPLFGNNPSFMVWDYDTETYEVLDYAVYASNIAESEPQLDWKLLFRASEAYGLKSLSLTELSSFVHRVEQNVSLVESYYWNMKARSPNARPCKDAVCYAKTLCTLKWWTTKGQYLACVDTAQTLIADTDSASVSPVDVVAAASGSSATDNKFAMNDVMMTIGATALATAVAVVCVALTVLMLRRAGVLINRSQYDTVATL
;
A
#
# COMPACT_ATOMS: atom_id res chain seq x y z
N MET A 1 64.44 -10.96 -33.84
CA MET A 1 63.28 -11.80 -33.48
C MET A 1 62.71 -11.22 -32.20
N LEU A 2 61.72 -10.32 -32.32
CA LEU A 2 61.05 -9.67 -31.20
C LEU A 2 59.72 -10.41 -31.01
N ILE A 3 59.57 -11.12 -29.90
CA ILE A 3 58.35 -11.88 -29.60
C ILE A 3 57.35 -10.89 -28.97
N LEU A 4 56.32 -10.50 -29.73
CA LEU A 4 55.13 -9.84 -29.19
C LEU A 4 54.25 -10.91 -28.52
N THR A 5 54.18 -10.88 -27.19
CA THR A 5 53.14 -11.59 -26.42
C THR A 5 51.86 -10.75 -26.43
N PHE A 6 50.84 -11.24 -27.14
CA PHE A 6 49.46 -10.76 -27.04
C PHE A 6 48.89 -11.19 -25.68
N PHE A 7 48.56 -10.24 -24.81
CA PHE A 7 47.66 -10.49 -23.69
C PHE A 7 46.23 -10.42 -24.21
N ALA A 8 45.59 -11.58 -24.37
CA ALA A 8 44.15 -11.66 -24.54
C ALA A 8 43.50 -11.27 -23.20
N LEU A 9 42.79 -10.14 -23.19
CA LEU A 9 41.88 -9.78 -22.10
C LEU A 9 40.75 -10.82 -22.13
N LEU A 10 40.84 -11.83 -21.25
CA LEU A 10 39.72 -12.70 -20.95
C LEU A 10 38.68 -11.84 -20.22
N ALA A 11 37.71 -11.32 -20.98
CA ALA A 11 36.48 -10.84 -20.40
C ALA A 11 35.83 -12.05 -19.70
N ALA A 12 35.83 -12.03 -18.37
CA ALA A 12 35.07 -12.97 -17.59
C ALA A 12 33.60 -12.90 -18.07
N PRO A 13 32.93 -14.05 -18.28
CA PRO A 13 31.51 -14.03 -18.52
C PRO A 13 30.86 -13.31 -17.34
N SER A 14 30.03 -12.30 -17.63
CA SER A 14 29.08 -11.72 -16.67
C SER A 14 28.48 -12.86 -15.86
N SER A 15 28.82 -12.96 -14.57
CA SER A 15 28.13 -13.90 -13.69
C SER A 15 26.64 -13.58 -13.79
N ALA A 16 25.81 -14.61 -13.95
CA ALA A 16 24.40 -14.43 -13.70
C ALA A 16 24.28 -13.85 -12.29
N ALA A 17 23.59 -12.71 -12.14
CA ALA A 17 23.37 -12.08 -10.85
C ALA A 17 22.87 -13.14 -9.86
N SER A 18 23.51 -13.21 -8.69
CA SER A 18 23.00 -14.04 -7.60
C SER A 18 21.72 -13.38 -7.08
N VAL A 19 20.60 -14.11 -7.14
CA VAL A 19 19.26 -13.60 -6.79
C VAL A 19 18.89 -14.04 -5.38
N GLY A 20 18.57 -13.09 -4.52
CA GLY A 20 18.02 -13.32 -3.19
C GLY A 20 16.50 -13.09 -3.19
N ARG A 21 15.83 -13.58 -2.15
CA ARG A 21 14.37 -13.56 -2.01
C ARG A 21 13.92 -13.00 -0.67
N ILE A 22 12.96 -12.08 -0.75
CA ILE A 22 12.21 -11.59 0.40
C ILE A 22 10.82 -12.23 0.35
N LEU A 23 10.42 -12.94 1.40
CA LEU A 23 9.04 -13.39 1.59
C LEU A 23 8.28 -12.31 2.38
N HIS A 24 7.21 -11.77 1.81
CA HIS A 24 6.50 -10.62 2.38
C HIS A 24 5.04 -10.97 2.66
N PHE A 25 4.68 -10.95 3.95
CA PHE A 25 3.33 -11.09 4.48
C PHE A 25 2.89 -9.76 5.12
N SER A 26 1.58 -9.49 5.17
CA SER A 26 1.05 -8.31 5.86
C SER A 26 -0.44 -8.49 6.10
N ASP A 27 -1.00 -7.65 6.98
CA ASP A 27 -2.45 -7.47 7.14
C ASP A 27 -3.15 -8.82 7.32
N VAL A 28 -2.64 -9.61 8.28
CA VAL A 28 -3.27 -10.89 8.60
C VAL A 28 -4.60 -10.65 9.25
N HIS A 29 -4.68 -9.66 10.14
CA HIS A 29 -5.85 -9.41 10.97
C HIS A 29 -6.37 -10.71 11.55
N LEU A 30 -5.56 -11.33 12.39
CA LEU A 30 -5.84 -12.63 12.93
C LEU A 30 -7.07 -12.56 13.82
N ASN A 31 -8.13 -13.24 13.42
CA ASN A 31 -9.33 -13.41 14.20
C ASN A 31 -9.20 -14.66 15.06
N ILE A 32 -8.99 -14.47 16.36
CA ILE A 32 -9.06 -15.53 17.36
C ILE A 32 -10.35 -15.43 18.18
N SER A 33 -10.72 -16.52 18.84
CA SER A 33 -11.84 -16.57 19.76
C SER A 33 -11.52 -15.80 21.05
N GLU A 34 -12.49 -15.01 21.54
CA GLU A 34 -12.37 -14.29 22.81
C GLU A 34 -12.19 -15.19 24.04
N SER A 35 -12.56 -16.47 23.96
CA SER A 35 -12.28 -17.44 25.03
C SER A 35 -10.81 -17.88 25.04
N PHE A 36 -10.14 -17.79 23.89
CA PHE A 36 -8.76 -18.23 23.57
C PHE A 36 -8.45 -19.72 23.34
N PRO A 37 -9.26 -20.77 23.63
CA PRO A 37 -8.81 -22.13 23.38
C PRO A 37 -8.63 -22.40 21.88
N ALA A 38 -7.59 -23.17 21.56
CA ALA A 38 -7.29 -23.58 20.18
C ALA A 38 -8.48 -24.29 19.49
N ALA A 39 -9.29 -25.04 20.23
CA ALA A 39 -10.47 -25.71 19.71
C ALA A 39 -11.56 -24.72 19.24
N ASP A 40 -11.66 -23.55 19.84
CA ASP A 40 -12.60 -22.50 19.42
C ASP A 40 -12.03 -21.72 18.24
N ASN A 41 -10.73 -21.40 18.25
CA ASN A 41 -10.04 -20.77 17.11
C ASN A 41 -10.16 -21.61 15.83
N ALA A 42 -10.01 -22.93 15.93
CA ALA A 42 -10.12 -23.85 14.80
C ALA A 42 -11.53 -23.94 14.19
N ARG A 43 -12.55 -23.40 14.86
CA ARG A 43 -13.95 -23.38 14.37
C ARG A 43 -14.29 -22.10 13.60
N ILE A 44 -13.43 -21.08 13.62
CA ILE A 44 -13.67 -19.83 12.90
C ILE A 44 -13.54 -20.12 11.40
N PRO A 45 -14.61 -19.92 10.60
CA PRO A 45 -14.61 -20.31 9.19
C PRO A 45 -13.79 -19.34 8.33
N ILE A 46 -13.15 -19.86 7.29
CA ILE A 46 -12.47 -19.05 6.28
C ILE A 46 -13.51 -18.53 5.29
N ARG A 47 -13.70 -17.20 5.22
CA ARG A 47 -14.70 -16.57 4.35
C ARG A 47 -14.25 -15.21 3.87
N TYR A 48 -14.67 -14.84 2.67
CA TYR A 48 -14.59 -13.44 2.24
C TYR A 48 -15.37 -12.53 3.18
N PHE A 49 -14.92 -11.29 3.28
CA PHE A 49 -15.53 -10.25 4.11
C PHE A 49 -15.47 -10.52 5.62
N GLN A 50 -14.54 -11.36 6.05
CA GLN A 50 -14.18 -11.60 7.44
C GLN A 50 -12.66 -11.58 7.57
N ASP A 51 -12.19 -11.27 8.77
CA ASP A 51 -10.78 -11.32 9.12
C ASP A 51 -10.26 -12.76 9.19
N ALA A 52 -8.94 -12.94 9.02
CA ALA A 52 -8.35 -14.24 8.79
C ALA A 52 -8.37 -15.10 10.06
N PRO A 53 -8.93 -16.31 10.07
CA PRO A 53 -8.71 -17.24 11.16
C PRO A 53 -7.30 -17.86 11.06
N LEU A 54 -6.79 -18.39 12.17
CA LEU A 54 -5.45 -19.00 12.22
C LEU A 54 -5.19 -20.06 11.12
N PRO A 55 -6.14 -20.96 10.78
CA PRO A 55 -5.93 -21.92 9.69
C PRO A 55 -5.67 -21.29 8.32
N LEU A 56 -6.17 -20.08 8.05
CA LEU A 56 -5.87 -19.37 6.80
C LEU A 56 -4.39 -18.94 6.77
N LEU A 57 -3.91 -18.32 7.85
CA LEU A 57 -2.49 -17.93 7.99
C LEU A 57 -1.58 -19.15 7.89
N GLU A 58 -1.84 -20.20 8.66
CA GLU A 58 -1.02 -21.43 8.67
C GLU A 58 -0.98 -22.10 7.30
N SER A 59 -2.10 -22.10 6.55
CA SER A 59 -2.12 -22.63 5.18
C SER A 59 -1.23 -21.84 4.23
N ALA A 60 -1.20 -20.50 4.37
CA ALA A 60 -0.38 -19.62 3.55
C ALA A 60 1.11 -19.82 3.85
N LEU A 61 1.47 -19.87 5.14
CA LEU A 61 2.83 -20.12 5.61
C LEU A 61 3.34 -21.48 5.18
N LEU A 62 2.50 -22.52 5.31
CA LEU A 62 2.82 -23.88 4.85
C LEU A 62 3.09 -23.91 3.34
N TYR A 63 2.19 -23.34 2.55
CA TYR A 63 2.34 -23.29 1.10
C TYR A 63 3.60 -22.52 0.70
N ALA A 64 3.85 -21.36 1.31
CA ALA A 64 5.07 -20.59 1.06
C ALA A 64 6.32 -21.42 1.34
N LYS A 65 6.35 -22.15 2.46
CA LYS A 65 7.51 -22.92 2.90
C LYS A 65 7.77 -24.14 2.02
N GLU A 66 6.71 -24.87 1.66
CA GLU A 66 6.83 -26.13 0.92
C GLU A 66 6.98 -25.93 -0.59
N HIS A 67 6.46 -24.83 -1.14
CA HIS A 67 6.31 -24.68 -2.59
C HIS A 67 6.87 -23.39 -3.18
N VAL A 68 7.22 -22.39 -2.37
CA VAL A 68 7.64 -21.08 -2.88
C VAL A 68 9.07 -20.74 -2.49
N VAL A 69 9.32 -20.57 -1.19
CA VAL A 69 10.62 -20.18 -0.66
C VAL A 69 10.76 -20.74 0.76
N ALA A 70 11.42 -21.89 0.87
CA ALA A 70 11.62 -22.56 2.17
C ALA A 70 12.55 -21.76 3.09
N ASP A 71 13.51 -21.03 2.51
CA ASP A 71 14.54 -20.30 3.23
C ASP A 71 14.79 -18.91 2.60
N PRO A 72 13.88 -17.93 2.81
CA PRO A 72 14.10 -16.57 2.31
C PRO A 72 15.21 -15.87 3.11
N GLU A 73 15.99 -15.01 2.45
CA GLU A 73 16.99 -14.15 3.08
C GLU A 73 16.33 -13.17 4.07
N LEU A 74 15.10 -12.74 3.78
CA LEU A 74 14.28 -11.90 4.67
C LEU A 74 12.84 -12.40 4.70
N PHE A 75 12.31 -12.65 5.90
CA PHE A 75 10.88 -12.80 6.12
C PHE A 75 10.34 -11.47 6.61
N LEU A 76 9.70 -10.70 5.73
CA LEU A 76 9.16 -9.38 6.04
C LEU A 76 7.68 -9.48 6.42
N TYR A 77 7.29 -8.92 7.56
CA TYR A 77 5.90 -8.77 7.96
C TYR A 77 5.59 -7.32 8.32
N THR A 78 4.70 -6.65 7.56
CA THR A 78 4.45 -5.21 7.71
C THR A 78 3.26 -4.84 8.59
N GLY A 79 2.96 -5.61 9.65
CA GLY A 79 2.00 -5.21 10.70
C GLY A 79 0.53 -5.54 10.41
N ASP A 80 -0.35 -5.04 11.30
CA ASP A 80 -1.77 -5.40 11.40
C ASP A 80 -1.95 -6.90 11.67
N HIS A 81 -1.44 -7.29 12.84
CA HIS A 81 -1.59 -8.64 13.37
C HIS A 81 -3.00 -8.90 13.88
N ALA A 82 -3.63 -7.94 14.55
CA ALA A 82 -4.92 -8.13 15.20
C ALA A 82 -6.12 -7.81 14.29
N ALA A 83 -7.24 -8.50 14.53
CA ALA A 83 -8.48 -8.31 13.79
C ALA A 83 -9.04 -6.89 13.94
N HIS A 84 -9.88 -6.48 12.99
CA HIS A 84 -10.63 -5.24 13.06
C HIS A 84 -11.75 -5.36 14.10
N GLY A 85 -11.81 -4.41 15.03
CA GLY A 85 -12.89 -4.38 16.01
C GLY A 85 -12.58 -3.57 17.24
N LEU A 86 -13.47 -3.68 18.22
CA LEU A 86 -13.27 -3.17 19.57
C LEU A 86 -12.99 -4.38 20.46
N PHE A 87 -11.77 -4.46 20.96
CA PHE A 87 -11.29 -5.60 21.73
C PHE A 87 -10.75 -5.16 23.08
N THR A 88 -10.38 -6.13 23.92
CA THR A 88 -9.63 -5.86 25.15
C THR A 88 -8.12 -5.85 24.84
N ASP A 89 -7.33 -5.21 25.71
CA ASP A 89 -5.87 -5.24 25.61
C ASP A 89 -5.33 -6.68 25.65
N GLU A 90 -5.95 -7.54 26.46
CA GLU A 90 -5.62 -8.98 26.52
C GLU A 90 -5.85 -9.67 25.17
N TYR A 91 -6.94 -9.36 24.48
CA TYR A 91 -7.22 -9.93 23.17
C TYR A 91 -6.18 -9.47 22.14
N ILE A 92 -5.86 -8.18 22.10
CA ILE A 92 -4.86 -7.62 21.17
C ILE A 92 -3.50 -8.26 21.42
N ALA A 93 -3.01 -8.24 22.65
CA ALA A 93 -1.74 -8.87 23.03
C ALA A 93 -1.71 -10.36 22.66
N LYS A 94 -2.79 -11.11 22.98
CA LYS A 94 -2.85 -12.54 22.66
C LYS A 94 -2.89 -12.83 21.16
N THR A 95 -3.52 -11.94 20.39
CA THR A 95 -3.63 -12.07 18.94
C THR A 95 -2.30 -11.79 18.25
N VAL A 96 -1.60 -10.72 18.66
CA VAL A 96 -0.24 -10.41 18.20
C VAL A 96 0.69 -11.58 18.54
N GLU A 97 0.64 -12.07 19.79
CA GLU A 97 1.43 -13.22 20.23
C GLU A 97 1.17 -14.46 19.35
N THR A 98 -0.10 -14.80 19.13
CA THR A 98 -0.49 -15.97 18.33
C THR A 98 -0.03 -15.84 16.88
N ASN A 99 -0.14 -14.66 16.29
CA ASN A 99 0.27 -14.42 14.91
C ASN A 99 1.79 -14.53 14.75
N VAL A 100 2.55 -13.86 15.63
CA VAL A 100 4.03 -13.93 15.60
C VAL A 100 4.50 -15.38 15.79
N HIS A 101 4.04 -16.08 16.83
CA HIS A 101 4.41 -17.48 17.03
C HIS A 101 4.03 -18.39 15.84
N ALA A 102 2.89 -18.14 15.18
CA ALA A 102 2.53 -18.87 13.97
C ALA A 102 3.57 -18.65 12.87
N MET A 103 4.02 -17.42 12.62
CA MET A 103 5.07 -17.14 11.64
C MET A 103 6.40 -17.80 12.03
N GLU A 104 6.82 -17.69 13.29
CA GLU A 104 8.08 -18.25 13.81
C GLU A 104 8.12 -19.79 13.75
N ASN A 105 6.98 -20.45 13.96
CA ASN A 105 6.88 -21.90 13.84
C ASN A 105 7.21 -22.39 12.42
N TYR A 106 6.85 -21.61 11.41
CA TYR A 106 7.13 -21.93 10.02
C TYR A 106 8.50 -21.39 9.57
N TYR A 107 8.91 -20.22 10.03
CA TYR A 107 10.18 -19.57 9.68
C TYR A 107 10.94 -19.17 10.95
N PRO A 108 11.63 -20.13 11.60
CA PRO A 108 12.21 -19.91 12.93
C PRO A 108 13.44 -18.98 12.90
N PRO A 109 13.74 -18.29 14.02
CA PRO A 109 14.86 -17.33 14.14
C PRO A 109 16.26 -17.97 14.05
N LYS A 110 16.37 -19.30 14.10
CA LYS A 110 17.61 -19.96 14.57
C LYS A 110 18.85 -19.61 13.75
N GLY A 111 19.71 -18.79 14.35
CA GLY A 111 21.10 -18.56 13.95
C GLY A 111 21.34 -17.41 12.98
N GLN A 112 20.34 -16.57 12.70
CA GLN A 112 20.45 -15.47 11.74
C GLN A 112 19.90 -14.17 12.35
N GLU A 113 20.80 -13.36 12.93
CA GLU A 113 20.49 -11.96 13.32
C GLU A 113 19.82 -11.23 12.14
N GLY A 114 18.79 -10.43 12.40
CA GLY A 114 18.08 -9.64 11.38
C GLY A 114 16.87 -10.30 10.71
N ARG A 115 16.72 -11.63 10.72
CA ARG A 115 15.67 -12.30 9.90
C ARG A 115 14.24 -12.14 10.42
N LEU A 116 14.03 -12.21 11.74
CA LEU A 116 12.71 -12.03 12.35
C LEU A 116 12.49 -10.66 12.98
N GLU A 117 13.53 -9.81 13.02
CA GLU A 117 13.36 -8.41 13.42
C GLU A 117 12.38 -7.68 12.49
N ALA A 118 12.27 -8.16 11.25
CA ALA A 118 11.33 -7.70 10.23
C ALA A 118 9.88 -8.08 10.48
N THR A 119 9.59 -8.82 11.56
CA THR A 119 8.23 -9.09 12.02
C THR A 119 7.73 -8.14 13.08
N ALA A 120 8.64 -7.34 13.68
CA ALA A 120 8.33 -6.32 14.67
C ALA A 120 7.98 -4.98 13.98
N ILE A 121 6.95 -5.00 13.12
CA ILE A 121 6.37 -3.81 12.50
C ILE A 121 4.93 -3.69 12.99
N ILE A 122 4.61 -2.55 13.60
CA ILE A 122 3.30 -2.34 14.23
C ILE A 122 2.34 -1.68 13.23
N GLY A 123 1.16 -2.26 13.07
CA GLY A 123 0.06 -1.68 12.31
C GLY A 123 -0.95 -0.93 13.18
N ASN A 124 -1.93 -0.28 12.56
CA ASN A 124 -2.93 0.49 13.29
C ASN A 124 -3.89 -0.39 14.10
N ALA A 125 -4.18 -1.60 13.63
CA ALA A 125 -5.08 -2.54 14.30
C ALA A 125 -4.42 -3.24 15.50
N ASP A 126 -3.09 -3.08 15.66
CA ASP A 126 -2.34 -3.63 16.79
C ASP A 126 -2.42 -2.74 18.04
N GLY A 127 -3.10 -1.60 17.94
CA GLY A 127 -3.49 -0.74 19.06
C GLY A 127 -4.91 -1.05 19.55
N ASN A 128 -5.23 -0.60 20.77
CA ASN A 128 -6.58 -0.68 21.31
C ASN A 128 -7.06 0.68 21.86
N PRO A 129 -8.17 1.24 21.33
CA PRO A 129 -8.88 0.83 20.12
C PRO A 129 -8.02 0.95 18.84
N ASP A 130 -8.53 0.50 17.69
CA ASP A 130 -7.86 0.68 16.38
C ASP A 130 -7.37 2.15 16.20
N TYR A 131 -6.17 2.31 15.66
CA TYR A 131 -5.41 3.57 15.54
C TYR A 131 -5.00 4.24 16.86
N HIS A 132 -5.27 3.63 18.01
CA HIS A 132 -4.81 4.17 19.29
C HIS A 132 -3.41 3.66 19.63
N MET A 133 -2.45 4.58 19.67
CA MET A 133 -1.10 4.32 20.13
C MET A 133 -0.59 5.54 20.88
N GLU A 134 -0.22 5.37 22.14
CA GLU A 134 0.32 6.47 22.92
C GLU A 134 1.57 7.05 22.25
N VAL A 135 1.73 8.37 22.33
CA VAL A 135 2.99 8.99 21.93
C VAL A 135 3.97 8.83 23.08
N THR A 136 5.14 8.26 22.82
CA THR A 136 6.17 7.95 23.82
C THR A 136 6.51 9.19 24.62
N ASP A 137 6.39 9.06 25.93
CA ASP A 137 6.72 10.10 26.87
C ASP A 137 8.21 10.49 26.70
N PRO A 138 8.52 11.77 26.42
CA PRO A 138 9.90 12.19 26.18
C PRO A 138 10.77 12.19 27.45
N GLU A 139 10.19 12.15 28.65
CA GLU A 139 10.89 12.12 29.93
C GLU A 139 11.17 10.68 30.39
N THR A 140 10.17 9.79 30.31
CA THR A 140 10.32 8.39 30.74
C THR A 140 10.80 7.46 29.62
N GLU A 141 10.66 7.89 28.36
CA GLU A 141 10.88 7.10 27.15
C GLU A 141 10.04 5.82 27.05
N SER A 142 9.01 5.65 27.86
CA SER A 142 8.11 4.48 27.83
C SER A 142 6.96 4.68 26.86
N ASN A 143 6.50 3.59 26.24
CA ASN A 143 5.30 3.58 25.42
C ASN A 143 4.39 2.38 25.79
N PRO A 144 3.36 2.59 26.63
CA PRO A 144 2.55 1.49 27.13
C PRO A 144 1.76 0.76 26.04
N SER A 145 1.40 1.43 24.94
CA SER A 145 0.73 0.78 23.81
C SER A 145 1.65 -0.19 23.08
N ILE A 146 2.94 0.12 22.97
CA ILE A 146 3.91 -0.78 22.34
C ILE A 146 4.30 -1.89 23.31
N GLU A 147 4.57 -1.55 24.58
CA GLU A 147 4.91 -2.53 25.63
C GLU A 147 3.83 -3.61 25.81
N LEU A 148 2.55 -3.28 25.57
CA LEU A 148 1.44 -4.24 25.62
C LEU A 148 1.63 -5.44 24.68
N ILE A 149 2.24 -5.22 23.51
CA ILE A 149 2.30 -6.23 22.45
C ILE A 149 3.74 -6.69 22.16
N SER A 150 4.75 -5.99 22.65
CA SER A 150 6.12 -6.18 22.21
C SER A 150 6.84 -7.38 22.82
N GLU A 151 6.37 -7.89 23.96
CA GLU A 151 7.00 -9.01 24.71
C GLU A 151 7.21 -10.25 23.84
N VAL A 152 6.33 -10.51 22.86
CA VAL A 152 6.47 -11.67 21.96
C VAL A 152 7.78 -11.68 21.17
N TRP A 153 8.38 -10.53 20.92
CA TRP A 153 9.63 -10.44 20.16
C TRP A 153 10.90 -10.58 21.01
N GLU A 154 10.79 -10.79 22.34
CA GLU A 154 11.95 -10.90 23.25
C GLU A 154 12.97 -11.96 22.82
N ASP A 155 12.50 -13.10 22.32
CA ASP A 155 13.35 -14.21 21.87
C ASP A 155 13.93 -13.98 20.46
N SER A 156 13.35 -13.06 19.69
CA SER A 156 13.67 -12.80 18.28
C SER A 156 14.51 -11.54 18.06
N LEU A 157 14.52 -10.62 19.01
CA LEU A 157 15.26 -9.36 18.94
C LEU A 157 16.44 -9.31 19.93
N THR A 158 17.49 -8.60 19.55
CA THR A 158 18.56 -8.26 20.51
C THR A 158 18.01 -7.34 21.61
N ALA A 159 18.64 -7.34 22.79
CA ALA A 159 18.23 -6.46 23.89
C ALA A 159 18.22 -4.96 23.51
N ALA A 160 19.11 -4.54 22.61
CA ALA A 160 19.14 -3.16 22.12
C ALA A 160 17.97 -2.87 21.17
N ASN A 161 17.60 -3.81 20.31
CA ASN A 161 16.45 -3.67 19.42
C ASN A 161 15.14 -3.76 20.19
N MET A 162 15.04 -4.63 21.21
CA MET A 162 13.90 -4.64 22.12
C MET A 162 13.71 -3.30 22.84
N ASP A 163 14.79 -2.71 23.36
CA ASP A 163 14.72 -1.38 24.00
C ASP A 163 14.24 -0.31 23.01
N LEU A 164 14.78 -0.28 21.79
CA LEU A 164 14.35 0.70 20.78
C LEU A 164 12.90 0.49 20.33
N LEU A 165 12.49 -0.77 20.13
CA LEU A 165 11.11 -1.13 19.81
C LEU A 165 10.17 -0.63 20.91
N ASN A 166 10.40 -1.01 22.17
CA ASN A 166 9.54 -0.62 23.30
C ASN A 166 9.41 0.90 23.44
N ARG A 167 10.50 1.63 23.20
CA ARG A 167 10.45 3.09 23.30
C ARG A 167 9.68 3.72 22.15
N ARG A 168 9.84 3.26 20.91
CA ARG A 168 9.41 4.06 19.73
C ARG A 168 8.78 3.26 18.59
N GLY A 169 8.94 1.95 18.55
CA GLY A 169 8.30 1.05 17.57
C GLY A 169 8.99 0.97 16.21
N TYR A 170 10.21 1.49 16.08
CA TYR A 170 11.01 1.46 14.84
C TYR A 170 12.38 0.86 15.09
N LEU A 171 12.96 0.18 14.09
CA LEU A 171 14.24 -0.54 14.21
C LEU A 171 15.15 -0.29 13.02
N SER A 172 16.44 -0.52 13.21
CA SER A 172 17.39 -0.69 12.11
C SER A 172 18.38 -1.79 12.42
N TYR A 173 18.52 -2.74 11.49
CA TYR A 173 19.39 -3.89 11.64
C TYR A 173 20.00 -4.30 10.31
N ALA A 174 21.14 -4.98 10.38
CA ALA A 174 21.85 -5.48 9.21
C ALA A 174 21.18 -6.77 8.72
N LEU A 175 20.82 -6.82 7.44
CA LEU A 175 20.45 -8.06 6.76
C LEU A 175 21.70 -8.82 6.34
N ASP A 176 22.73 -8.09 5.91
CA ASP A 176 24.07 -8.61 5.66
C ASP A 176 25.15 -7.54 5.93
N GLY A 177 26.38 -7.76 5.46
CA GLY A 177 27.48 -6.81 5.67
C GLY A 177 27.30 -5.41 5.06
N LYS A 178 26.37 -5.23 4.10
CA LYS A 178 26.16 -3.97 3.37
C LYS A 178 24.71 -3.51 3.33
N LEU A 179 23.73 -4.38 3.46
CA LEU A 179 22.30 -4.04 3.42
C LEU A 179 21.71 -4.03 4.82
N HIS A 180 21.00 -2.95 5.15
CA HIS A 180 20.20 -2.80 6.35
C HIS A 180 18.72 -2.80 6.03
N VAL A 181 17.90 -3.26 6.97
CA VAL A 181 16.45 -3.03 6.95
C VAL A 181 16.15 -1.98 8.01
N ILE A 182 15.37 -0.98 7.63
CA ILE A 182 14.88 0.10 8.49
C ILE A 182 13.36 -0.08 8.57
N THR A 183 12.86 -0.46 9.74
CA THR A 183 11.42 -0.55 9.99
C THR A 183 10.92 0.72 10.65
N LEU A 184 9.79 1.24 10.16
CA LEU A 184 9.18 2.47 10.66
C LEU A 184 7.89 2.18 11.43
N ASN A 185 7.68 2.90 12.52
CA ASN A 185 6.38 3.01 13.16
C ASN A 185 5.56 4.09 12.44
N THR A 186 4.70 3.69 11.52
CA THR A 186 3.99 4.64 10.64
C THR A 186 2.61 5.04 11.15
N VAL A 187 2.11 4.37 12.19
CA VAL A 187 0.78 4.58 12.80
C VAL A 187 0.57 6.05 13.25
N PRO A 188 1.53 6.73 13.91
CA PRO A 188 1.39 8.13 14.33
C PRO A 188 1.19 9.13 13.20
N TYR A 189 1.52 8.76 11.96
CA TYR A 189 1.40 9.68 10.84
C TYR A 189 -0.01 9.70 10.24
N SER A 190 -0.84 8.72 10.59
CA SER A 190 -2.22 8.61 10.10
C SER A 190 -3.08 9.77 10.61
N PRO A 191 -3.95 10.35 9.76
CA PRO A 191 -5.00 11.27 10.20
C PRO A 191 -6.01 10.68 11.19
N SER A 192 -6.08 9.34 11.30
CA SER A 192 -6.95 8.62 12.22
C SER A 192 -6.30 8.33 13.57
N HIS A 193 -5.00 8.58 13.70
CA HIS A 193 -4.25 8.26 14.92
C HIS A 193 -4.81 8.96 16.16
N LEU A 194 -4.95 8.22 17.26
CA LEU A 194 -5.30 8.74 18.57
C LEU A 194 -4.18 8.44 19.57
N PRO A 195 -3.69 9.43 20.33
CA PRO A 195 -4.06 10.86 20.28
C PRO A 195 -3.60 11.56 18.99
N ASP A 196 -4.31 12.62 18.57
CA ASP A 196 -3.98 13.36 17.33
C ASP A 196 -2.55 13.94 17.36
N THR A 197 -1.70 13.47 16.44
CA THR A 197 -0.31 13.94 16.34
C THR A 197 -0.14 15.10 15.37
N SER A 198 -1.19 15.61 14.73
CA SER A 198 -1.12 16.64 13.67
C SER A 198 -0.41 17.95 14.07
N LYS A 199 -0.20 18.19 15.37
CA LYS A 199 0.60 19.33 15.89
C LYS A 199 2.05 18.98 16.23
N ASN A 200 2.39 17.71 16.35
CA ASN A 200 3.76 17.24 16.55
C ASN A 200 4.53 17.28 15.21
N PRO A 201 5.70 17.95 15.10
CA PRO A 201 6.47 17.95 13.86
C PRO A 201 7.24 16.65 13.60
N ASP A 202 7.41 15.80 14.62
CA ASP A 202 8.18 14.56 14.56
C ASP A 202 7.75 13.56 15.66
N PRO A 203 6.58 12.92 15.54
CA PRO A 203 6.19 11.84 16.43
C PRO A 203 7.32 10.82 16.60
N PHE A 204 7.61 10.46 17.85
CA PHE A 204 8.70 9.55 18.25
C PHE A 204 10.13 9.98 17.83
N GLY A 205 10.34 11.21 17.36
CA GLY A 205 11.63 11.67 16.83
C GLY A 205 12.11 10.88 15.60
N GLN A 206 11.19 10.16 14.96
CA GLN A 206 11.52 9.14 13.96
C GLN A 206 12.09 9.73 12.67
N PHE A 207 11.66 10.93 12.23
CA PHE A 207 12.23 11.53 11.04
C PHE A 207 13.66 12.01 11.26
N ALA A 208 13.96 12.61 12.41
CA ALA A 208 15.32 12.97 12.77
C ALA A 208 16.22 11.73 12.89
N TRP A 209 15.71 10.65 13.49
CA TRP A 209 16.38 9.36 13.53
C TRP A 209 16.61 8.79 12.13
N LEU A 210 15.60 8.79 11.25
CA LEU A 210 15.69 8.25 9.89
C LEU A 210 16.75 8.98 9.05
N ASP A 211 16.76 10.33 9.07
CA ASP A 211 17.77 11.13 8.35
C ASP A 211 19.18 10.80 8.85
N LYS A 212 19.36 10.70 10.17
CA LYS A 212 20.65 10.33 10.77
C LYS A 212 21.08 8.91 10.37
N THR A 213 20.19 7.93 10.49
CA THR A 213 20.47 6.52 10.16
C THR A 213 20.86 6.37 8.69
N LEU A 214 20.13 7.02 7.77
CA LEU A 214 20.47 6.99 6.35
C LEU A 214 21.80 7.69 6.04
N ALA A 215 22.11 8.81 6.72
CA ALA A 215 23.41 9.47 6.60
C ALA A 215 24.57 8.57 7.05
N GLU A 216 24.39 7.85 8.16
CA GLU A 216 25.38 6.92 8.67
C GLU A 216 25.62 5.76 7.69
N LEU A 217 24.54 5.17 7.14
CA LEU A 217 24.64 4.15 6.10
C LEU A 217 25.34 4.65 4.84
N GLN A 218 24.98 5.85 4.36
CA GLN A 218 25.65 6.49 3.23
C GLN A 218 27.16 6.63 3.45
N SER A 219 27.54 7.16 4.62
CA SER A 219 28.95 7.36 4.98
C SER A 219 29.73 6.05 5.10
N ALA A 220 29.05 4.96 5.43
CA ALA A 220 29.61 3.62 5.53
C ALA A 220 29.60 2.84 4.21
N GLY A 221 29.06 3.42 3.12
CA GLY A 221 28.91 2.72 1.84
C GLY A 221 27.93 1.54 1.91
N LYS A 222 26.90 1.67 2.75
CA LYS A 222 25.85 0.67 2.98
C LYS A 222 24.52 1.12 2.37
N PHE A 223 23.61 0.16 2.20
CA PHE A 223 22.30 0.34 1.60
C PHE A 223 21.16 0.05 2.58
N ALA A 224 19.97 0.50 2.23
CA ALA A 224 18.78 0.32 3.06
C ALA A 224 17.55 -0.16 2.26
N TYR A 225 16.81 -1.11 2.84
CA TYR A 225 15.38 -1.23 2.58
C TYR A 225 14.61 -0.51 3.69
N ILE A 226 13.56 0.21 3.31
CA ILE A 226 12.62 0.81 4.26
C ILE A 226 11.35 -0.03 4.27
N ALA A 227 10.85 -0.36 5.45
CA ALA A 227 9.57 -1.03 5.63
C ALA A 227 8.71 -0.30 6.68
N GLY A 228 7.39 -0.39 6.55
CA GLY A 228 6.44 0.11 7.55
C GLY A 228 5.04 -0.37 7.23
N HIS A 229 4.06 -0.09 8.09
CA HIS A 229 2.69 -0.54 7.86
C HIS A 229 1.90 0.42 6.93
N VAL A 230 1.40 1.53 7.48
CA VAL A 230 0.69 2.58 6.73
C VAL A 230 1.63 3.29 5.77
N ALA A 231 1.33 3.25 4.47
CA ALA A 231 2.12 3.92 3.43
C ALA A 231 1.88 5.45 3.37
N PRO A 232 2.89 6.28 3.03
CA PRO A 232 2.75 7.74 2.93
C PRO A 232 2.07 8.18 1.61
N ILE A 233 0.85 7.73 1.37
CA ILE A 233 0.14 7.84 0.09
C ILE A 233 -1.26 8.47 0.22
N VAL A 234 -1.91 8.65 -0.93
CA VAL A 234 -3.37 8.78 -1.04
C VAL A 234 -3.90 7.42 -1.52
N ASP A 235 -4.83 6.82 -0.78
CA ASP A 235 -5.29 5.45 -1.05
C ASP A 235 -6.00 5.30 -2.40
N SER A 236 -6.07 4.05 -2.87
CA SER A 236 -6.69 3.69 -4.15
C SER A 236 -8.23 3.54 -4.10
N TYR A 237 -8.83 3.56 -2.91
CA TYR A 237 -10.26 3.29 -2.71
C TYR A 237 -11.09 4.58 -2.72
N GLY A 238 -10.95 5.37 -1.65
CA GLY A 238 -11.65 6.63 -1.41
C GLY A 238 -10.82 7.87 -1.74
N GLY A 239 -9.53 7.69 -2.06
CA GLY A 239 -8.60 8.78 -2.23
C GLY A 239 -8.37 9.53 -0.92
N ASN A 240 -8.39 8.84 0.23
CA ASN A 240 -8.09 9.48 1.50
C ASN A 240 -6.58 9.49 1.74
N PRO A 241 -6.05 10.56 2.35
CA PRO A 241 -4.65 10.60 2.74
C PRO A 241 -4.41 9.58 3.86
N GLN A 242 -3.42 8.71 3.66
CA GLN A 242 -3.04 7.69 4.63
C GLN A 242 -2.12 8.26 5.71
N TRP A 243 -1.35 9.29 5.37
CA TRP A 243 -0.63 10.13 6.33
C TRP A 243 -1.08 11.58 6.22
N HIS A 244 -0.90 12.37 7.28
CA HIS A 244 -0.97 13.83 7.13
C HIS A 244 0.02 14.31 6.07
N SER A 245 -0.42 15.22 5.19
CA SER A 245 0.38 15.69 4.05
C SER A 245 1.75 16.25 4.45
N LYS A 246 1.84 16.95 5.60
CA LYS A 246 3.11 17.45 6.15
C LYS A 246 4.14 16.34 6.40
N TYR A 247 3.69 15.16 6.82
CA TYR A 247 4.55 14.02 7.06
C TYR A 247 4.97 13.36 5.75
N ILE A 248 4.07 13.28 4.76
CA ILE A 248 4.42 12.82 3.41
C ILE A 248 5.50 13.73 2.80
N VAL A 249 5.37 15.05 2.93
CA VAL A 249 6.39 16.02 2.47
C VAL A 249 7.72 15.79 3.19
N LYS A 250 7.71 15.68 4.52
CA LYS A 250 8.93 15.48 5.32
C LYS A 250 9.62 14.16 4.95
N TYR A 251 8.85 13.08 4.82
CA TYR A 251 9.35 11.78 4.37
C TYR A 251 9.97 11.84 2.98
N LYS A 252 9.27 12.42 1.99
CA LYS A 252 9.78 12.63 0.62
C LYS A 252 11.10 13.38 0.61
N ASN A 253 11.24 14.43 1.42
CA ASN A 253 12.48 15.20 1.50
C ASN A 253 13.65 14.37 2.04
N ILE A 254 13.40 13.49 3.02
CA ILE A 254 14.42 12.60 3.59
C ILE A 254 14.78 11.52 2.58
N VAL A 255 13.81 10.72 2.11
CA VAL A 255 14.14 9.60 1.22
C VAL A 255 14.69 10.05 -0.12
N GLY A 256 14.25 11.21 -0.62
CA GLY A 256 14.78 11.78 -1.86
C GLY A 256 16.25 12.18 -1.77
N LYS A 257 16.73 12.60 -0.59
CA LYS A 257 18.14 12.95 -0.32
C LYS A 257 19.07 11.74 -0.29
N TYR A 258 18.54 10.54 -0.06
CA TYR A 258 19.31 9.29 0.11
C TYR A 258 18.94 8.23 -0.93
N ALA A 259 18.64 8.66 -2.15
CA ALA A 259 18.20 7.78 -3.23
C ALA A 259 19.27 6.77 -3.68
N ASP A 260 20.54 7.07 -3.43
CA ASP A 260 21.70 6.20 -3.67
C ASP A 260 21.82 5.08 -2.62
N VAL A 261 21.32 5.33 -1.40
CA VAL A 261 21.33 4.40 -0.26
C VAL A 261 20.10 3.50 -0.26
N ILE A 262 18.92 4.08 -0.48
CA ILE A 262 17.65 3.37 -0.40
C ILE A 262 17.47 2.53 -1.66
N LYS A 263 17.16 1.25 -1.48
CA LYS A 263 17.00 0.28 -2.57
C LYS A 263 15.56 -0.18 -2.79
N ALA A 264 14.73 -0.07 -1.75
CA ALA A 264 13.31 -0.37 -1.82
C ALA A 264 12.55 0.24 -0.64
N GLN A 265 11.24 0.41 -0.82
CA GLN A 265 10.30 0.86 0.19
C GLN A 265 9.08 -0.07 0.17
N PHE A 266 8.81 -0.77 1.27
CA PHE A 266 7.76 -1.79 1.38
C PHE A 266 6.72 -1.40 2.44
N PHE A 267 5.43 -1.49 2.08
CA PHE A 267 4.32 -1.18 2.97
C PHE A 267 3.16 -2.17 2.84
N GLY A 268 2.18 -2.09 3.74
CA GLY A 268 0.93 -2.87 3.75
C GLY A 268 -0.30 -1.95 3.81
N HIS A 269 -1.23 -2.24 4.72
CA HIS A 269 -2.36 -1.41 5.13
C HIS A 269 -3.52 -1.26 4.13
N VAL A 270 -3.22 -1.21 2.82
CA VAL A 270 -4.26 -0.97 1.80
C VAL A 270 -4.97 -2.26 1.37
N HIS A 271 -4.47 -3.43 1.82
CA HIS A 271 -4.95 -4.76 1.45
C HIS A 271 -4.97 -5.00 -0.07
N SER A 272 -4.06 -4.36 -0.81
CA SER A 272 -4.12 -4.26 -2.27
C SER A 272 -2.70 -4.29 -2.81
N VAL A 273 -2.44 -5.12 -3.83
CA VAL A 273 -1.11 -5.23 -4.44
C VAL A 273 -0.86 -4.01 -5.32
N GLU A 274 -0.04 -3.07 -4.85
CA GLU A 274 0.15 -1.80 -5.52
C GLU A 274 1.62 -1.39 -5.57
N PHE A 275 1.94 -0.45 -6.46
CA PHE A 275 3.18 0.31 -6.41
C PHE A 275 2.88 1.76 -6.77
N ARG A 276 3.68 2.69 -6.25
CA ARG A 276 3.52 4.13 -6.47
C ARG A 276 4.79 4.71 -7.05
N VAL A 277 4.68 5.32 -8.22
CA VAL A 277 5.77 5.99 -8.93
C VAL A 277 5.74 7.49 -8.61
N PRO A 278 6.86 8.09 -8.18
CA PRO A 278 6.95 9.53 -7.92
C PRO A 278 6.59 10.38 -9.14
N VAL A 279 5.59 11.26 -9.00
CA VAL A 279 5.12 12.13 -10.09
C VAL A 279 6.23 13.02 -10.64
N THR A 280 7.08 13.56 -9.76
CA THR A 280 8.20 14.44 -10.11
C THR A 280 9.31 13.75 -10.90
N SER A 281 9.23 12.43 -11.03
CA SER A 281 10.25 11.59 -11.68
C SER A 281 9.70 10.79 -12.86
N LEU A 282 8.42 10.96 -13.22
CA LEU A 282 7.79 10.24 -14.34
C LEU A 282 8.42 10.57 -15.70
N ASP A 283 8.86 11.82 -15.88
CA ASP A 283 9.43 12.32 -17.14
C ASP A 283 10.97 12.35 -17.12
N GLY A 284 11.58 11.65 -16.15
CA GLY A 284 13.02 11.65 -15.91
C GLY A 284 13.49 12.75 -14.95
N PRO A 285 14.81 12.92 -14.79
CA PRO A 285 15.38 13.95 -13.91
C PRO A 285 14.96 15.35 -14.38
N THR A 286 14.36 16.15 -13.49
CA THR A 286 13.86 17.49 -13.80
C THR A 286 14.84 18.62 -13.42
N GLY A 287 16.05 18.29 -12.96
CA GLY A 287 17.07 19.26 -12.54
C GLY A 287 18.51 18.76 -12.66
N GLU A 288 19.46 19.68 -12.47
CA GLU A 288 20.92 19.44 -12.50
C GLU A 288 21.48 18.84 -11.19
N ASP A 289 20.65 18.64 -10.17
CA ASP A 289 21.06 18.08 -8.89
C ASP A 289 20.86 16.55 -8.89
N ASP A 290 21.90 15.83 -9.34
CA ASP A 290 21.93 14.36 -9.44
C ASP A 290 21.75 13.64 -8.07
N THR A 291 21.67 14.38 -6.95
CA THR A 291 21.62 13.81 -5.60
C THR A 291 20.22 13.65 -5.01
N PHE A 292 19.20 14.35 -5.54
CA PHE A 292 17.82 14.23 -5.06
C PHE A 292 16.95 13.43 -6.04
N GLN A 293 16.46 12.27 -5.61
CA GLN A 293 15.57 11.44 -6.43
C GLN A 293 14.59 10.66 -5.56
N LEU A 294 13.29 10.81 -5.82
CA LEU A 294 12.31 9.93 -5.19
C LEU A 294 12.35 8.56 -5.86
N LEU A 295 12.25 7.51 -5.04
CA LEU A 295 12.18 6.13 -5.50
C LEU A 295 10.74 5.62 -5.46
N PRO A 296 10.39 4.62 -6.29
CA PRO A 296 9.12 3.91 -6.17
C PRO A 296 8.94 3.28 -4.78
N MET A 297 7.69 3.05 -4.42
CA MET A 297 7.32 2.25 -3.25
C MET A 297 6.32 1.18 -3.64
N TYR A 298 6.29 0.13 -2.83
CA TYR A 298 5.47 -1.05 -3.08
C TYR A 298 4.58 -1.33 -1.87
N ILE A 299 3.34 -1.73 -2.15
CA ILE A 299 2.35 -2.08 -1.15
C ILE A 299 1.94 -3.53 -1.41
N THR A 300 2.02 -4.37 -0.38
CA THR A 300 1.64 -5.78 -0.48
C THR A 300 0.13 -5.98 -0.30
N GLY A 301 -0.35 -7.10 -0.84
CA GLY A 301 -1.69 -7.59 -0.52
C GLY A 301 -1.78 -8.13 0.91
N SER A 302 -3.00 -8.44 1.34
CA SER A 302 -3.31 -8.93 2.68
C SER A 302 -3.57 -10.44 2.71
N ILE A 303 -3.28 -11.07 3.85
CA ILE A 303 -3.83 -12.40 4.15
C ILE A 303 -5.32 -12.29 4.51
N SER A 304 -5.73 -11.24 5.22
CA SER A 304 -7.15 -11.00 5.51
C SER A 304 -7.97 -10.75 4.24
N PRO A 305 -9.07 -11.50 4.03
CA PRO A 305 -10.01 -11.27 2.93
C PRO A 305 -11.14 -10.30 3.30
N LEU A 306 -11.01 -9.50 4.37
CA LEU A 306 -12.06 -8.60 4.88
C LEU A 306 -12.64 -7.66 3.80
N PHE A 307 -11.81 -7.13 2.90
CA PHE A 307 -12.28 -6.25 1.83
C PHE A 307 -12.61 -6.97 0.53
N GLY A 308 -12.75 -8.30 0.59
CA GLY A 308 -13.14 -9.14 -0.51
C GLY A 308 -12.02 -9.49 -1.48
N ASN A 309 -10.78 -9.03 -1.28
CA ASN A 309 -9.63 -9.49 -2.06
C ASN A 309 -9.33 -10.97 -1.74
N ASN A 310 -8.65 -11.67 -2.67
CA ASN A 310 -8.13 -13.00 -2.34
C ASN A 310 -7.03 -12.86 -1.28
N PRO A 311 -7.00 -13.74 -0.26
CA PRO A 311 -5.83 -13.88 0.61
C PRO A 311 -4.56 -14.03 -0.23
N SER A 312 -3.54 -13.23 0.05
CA SER A 312 -2.34 -13.16 -0.77
C SER A 312 -1.09 -12.82 0.02
N PHE A 313 0.06 -13.28 -0.47
CA PHE A 313 1.39 -12.88 -0.02
C PHE A 313 2.30 -12.66 -1.23
N MET A 314 3.45 -12.01 -1.01
CA MET A 314 4.36 -11.64 -2.09
C MET A 314 5.76 -12.20 -1.88
N VAL A 315 6.46 -12.45 -2.99
CA VAL A 315 7.90 -12.74 -3.00
C VAL A 315 8.59 -11.73 -3.87
N TRP A 316 9.66 -11.14 -3.36
CA TRP A 316 10.51 -10.19 -4.09
C TRP A 316 11.81 -10.87 -4.46
N ASP A 317 12.15 -10.84 -5.74
CA ASP A 317 13.48 -11.23 -6.21
C ASP A 317 14.36 -9.96 -6.22
N TYR A 318 15.54 -10.00 -5.59
CA TYR A 318 16.50 -8.90 -5.58
C TYR A 318 17.90 -9.36 -5.97
N ASP A 319 18.71 -8.45 -6.48
CA ASP A 319 20.10 -8.71 -6.82
C ASP A 319 20.98 -8.65 -5.56
N THR A 320 21.66 -9.74 -5.21
CA THR A 320 22.45 -9.82 -3.96
C THR A 320 23.75 -9.00 -3.97
N GLU A 321 24.15 -8.43 -5.12
CA GLU A 321 25.34 -7.59 -5.22
C GLU A 321 24.99 -6.10 -5.16
N THR A 322 23.92 -5.70 -5.85
CA THR A 322 23.48 -4.31 -5.98
C THR A 322 22.34 -3.94 -5.02
N TYR A 323 21.65 -4.95 -4.48
CA TYR A 323 20.46 -4.86 -3.65
C TYR A 323 19.24 -4.23 -4.34
N GLU A 324 19.26 -4.09 -5.67
CA GLU A 324 18.11 -3.61 -6.43
C GLU A 324 17.03 -4.69 -6.50
N VAL A 325 15.76 -4.29 -6.34
CA VAL A 325 14.63 -5.20 -6.51
C VAL A 325 14.39 -5.44 -8.00
N LEU A 326 14.38 -6.71 -8.39
CA LEU A 326 14.35 -7.15 -9.78
C LEU A 326 12.92 -7.42 -10.25
N ASP A 327 12.14 -8.13 -9.45
CA ASP A 327 10.77 -8.54 -9.77
C ASP A 327 9.99 -8.84 -8.49
N TYR A 328 8.66 -8.96 -8.61
CA TYR A 328 7.82 -9.51 -7.55
C TYR A 328 6.83 -10.53 -8.10
N ALA A 329 6.54 -11.53 -7.29
CA ALA A 329 5.54 -12.56 -7.54
C ALA A 329 4.43 -12.48 -6.48
N VAL A 330 3.18 -12.53 -6.91
CA VAL A 330 2.01 -12.59 -6.02
C VAL A 330 1.47 -14.00 -5.99
N TYR A 331 1.37 -14.56 -4.79
CA TYR A 331 0.71 -15.82 -4.53
C TYR A 331 -0.60 -15.56 -3.80
N ALA A 332 -1.66 -16.24 -4.20
CA ALA A 332 -2.96 -16.05 -3.58
C ALA A 332 -3.78 -17.33 -3.63
N SER A 333 -4.82 -17.38 -2.82
CA SER A 333 -5.82 -18.44 -2.84
C SER A 333 -7.21 -17.87 -3.10
N ASN A 334 -8.00 -18.57 -3.92
CA ASN A 334 -9.45 -18.36 -3.91
C ASN A 334 -10.03 -19.06 -2.68
N ILE A 335 -11.01 -18.45 -2.02
CA ILE A 335 -11.81 -19.09 -0.97
C ILE A 335 -13.02 -19.74 -1.63
N ALA A 336 -13.02 -21.07 -1.73
CA ALA A 336 -14.14 -21.81 -2.28
C ALA A 336 -15.26 -21.96 -1.24
N GLU A 337 -16.53 -21.94 -1.68
CA GLU A 337 -17.69 -22.21 -0.81
C GLU A 337 -17.81 -23.70 -0.41
N SER A 338 -17.01 -24.59 -1.05
CA SER A 338 -16.97 -26.04 -0.80
C SER A 338 -15.54 -26.57 -0.77
N GLU A 339 -15.30 -27.69 -0.09
CA GLU A 339 -13.96 -28.28 0.09
C GLU A 339 -13.26 -28.73 -1.23
N PRO A 340 -11.92 -28.59 -1.33
CA PRO A 340 -11.03 -27.91 -0.39
C PRO A 340 -11.20 -26.39 -0.45
N GLN A 341 -11.23 -25.72 0.71
CA GLN A 341 -11.54 -24.28 0.79
C GLN A 341 -10.47 -23.35 0.20
N LEU A 342 -9.22 -23.81 0.04
CA LEU A 342 -8.10 -23.00 -0.41
C LEU A 342 -7.28 -23.69 -1.51
N ASP A 343 -6.88 -22.91 -2.52
CA ASP A 343 -6.07 -23.28 -3.69
C ASP A 343 -4.98 -22.23 -3.89
N TRP A 344 -3.96 -22.27 -3.05
CA TRP A 344 -2.80 -21.38 -3.14
C TRP A 344 -2.00 -21.62 -4.42
N LYS A 345 -1.73 -20.55 -5.17
CA LYS A 345 -0.95 -20.60 -6.41
C LYS A 345 -0.29 -19.28 -6.73
N LEU A 346 0.74 -19.34 -7.58
CA LEU A 346 1.28 -18.17 -8.25
C LEU A 346 0.17 -17.54 -9.12
N LEU A 347 -0.18 -16.29 -8.85
CA LEU A 347 -1.09 -15.54 -9.70
C LEU A 347 -0.36 -14.87 -10.86
N PHE A 348 0.69 -14.11 -10.55
CA PHE A 348 1.49 -13.43 -11.56
C PHE A 348 2.85 -12.99 -11.03
N ARG A 349 3.78 -12.78 -11.96
CA ARG A 349 4.99 -12.00 -11.79
C ARG A 349 4.84 -10.63 -12.43
N ALA A 350 5.40 -9.58 -11.84
CA ALA A 350 5.28 -8.22 -12.38
C ALA A 350 5.93 -8.12 -13.76
N SER A 351 7.10 -8.74 -13.94
CA SER A 351 7.79 -8.85 -15.23
C SER A 351 6.91 -9.43 -16.33
N GLU A 352 6.19 -10.52 -16.06
CA GLU A 352 5.31 -11.20 -17.01
C GLU A 352 4.01 -10.42 -17.24
N ALA A 353 3.35 -9.96 -16.18
CA ALA A 353 2.05 -9.30 -16.25
C ALA A 353 2.13 -7.93 -16.92
N TYR A 354 3.25 -7.24 -16.75
CA TYR A 354 3.41 -5.86 -17.18
C TYR A 354 4.48 -5.69 -18.27
N GLY A 355 5.26 -6.73 -18.59
CA GLY A 355 6.36 -6.65 -19.55
C GLY A 355 7.51 -5.77 -19.04
N LEU A 356 7.78 -5.83 -17.73
CA LEU A 356 8.87 -5.09 -17.07
C LEU A 356 10.17 -5.87 -17.14
N LYS A 357 11.30 -5.18 -17.35
CA LYS A 357 12.63 -5.79 -17.28
C LYS A 357 13.27 -5.70 -15.90
N SER A 358 12.86 -4.71 -15.12
CA SER A 358 13.21 -4.51 -13.72
C SER A 358 12.15 -3.66 -13.04
N LEU A 359 12.24 -3.50 -11.72
CA LEU A 359 11.39 -2.57 -10.97
C LEU A 359 12.05 -1.18 -10.80
N SER A 360 13.07 -0.86 -11.59
CA SER A 360 13.71 0.45 -11.57
C SER A 360 12.71 1.59 -11.85
N LEU A 361 13.02 2.79 -11.35
CA LEU A 361 12.17 3.96 -11.57
C LEU A 361 11.90 4.22 -13.06
N THR A 362 12.90 4.03 -13.92
CA THR A 362 12.79 4.22 -15.36
C THR A 362 11.81 3.24 -16.01
N GLU A 363 11.92 1.95 -15.67
CA GLU A 363 11.03 0.90 -16.20
C GLU A 363 9.60 1.09 -15.69
N LEU A 364 9.42 1.40 -14.41
CA LEU A 364 8.09 1.66 -13.83
C LEU A 364 7.46 2.94 -14.38
N SER A 365 8.22 4.02 -14.59
CA SER A 365 7.72 5.23 -15.24
C SER A 365 7.28 4.97 -16.67
N SER A 366 8.08 4.18 -17.42
CA SER A 366 7.73 3.74 -18.77
C SER A 366 6.45 2.89 -18.78
N PHE A 367 6.25 2.04 -17.77
CA PHE A 367 4.99 1.31 -17.61
C PHE A 367 3.81 2.24 -17.33
N VAL A 368 3.95 3.23 -16.45
CA VAL A 368 2.87 4.21 -16.19
C VAL A 368 2.47 4.93 -17.49
N HIS A 369 3.43 5.38 -18.29
CA HIS A 369 3.16 5.98 -19.61
C HIS A 369 2.43 5.04 -20.57
N ARG A 370 2.74 3.73 -20.54
CA ARG A 370 1.98 2.73 -21.33
C ARG A 370 0.57 2.54 -20.82
N VAL A 371 0.35 2.55 -19.50
CA VAL A 371 -0.99 2.42 -18.89
C VAL A 371 -1.87 3.61 -19.29
N GLU A 372 -1.31 4.82 -19.36
CA GLU A 372 -2.04 6.03 -19.81
C GLU A 372 -2.66 5.90 -21.20
N GLN A 373 -2.06 5.07 -22.07
CA GLN A 373 -2.47 4.91 -23.46
C GLN A 373 -3.13 3.55 -23.74
N ASN A 374 -3.30 2.69 -22.74
CA ASN A 374 -3.75 1.31 -22.92
C ASN A 374 -4.74 0.88 -21.84
N VAL A 375 -6.03 0.97 -22.17
CA VAL A 375 -7.15 0.55 -21.29
C VAL A 375 -7.03 -0.90 -20.86
N SER A 376 -6.62 -1.83 -21.74
CA SER A 376 -6.46 -3.24 -21.35
C SER A 376 -5.36 -3.44 -20.30
N LEU A 377 -4.32 -2.59 -20.31
CA LEU A 377 -3.28 -2.62 -19.29
C LEU A 377 -3.78 -2.04 -17.96
N VAL A 378 -4.63 -1.00 -18.00
CA VAL A 378 -5.34 -0.48 -16.81
C VAL A 378 -6.20 -1.58 -16.18
N GLU A 379 -7.01 -2.28 -16.97
CA GLU A 379 -7.86 -3.37 -16.50
C GLU A 379 -7.04 -4.51 -15.89
N SER A 380 -5.94 -4.89 -16.56
CA SER A 380 -5.04 -5.94 -16.08
C SER A 380 -4.36 -5.57 -14.76
N TYR A 381 -3.91 -4.32 -14.63
CA TYR A 381 -3.34 -3.81 -13.39
C TYR A 381 -4.39 -3.77 -12.26
N TYR A 382 -5.59 -3.25 -12.54
CA TYR A 382 -6.71 -3.24 -11.59
C TYR A 382 -7.07 -4.66 -11.10
N TRP A 383 -7.11 -5.63 -12.01
CA TRP A 383 -7.44 -7.00 -11.65
C TRP A 383 -6.36 -7.63 -10.76
N ASN A 384 -5.09 -7.37 -11.08
CA ASN A 384 -3.96 -7.84 -10.30
C ASN A 384 -3.86 -7.17 -8.91
N MET A 385 -4.17 -5.87 -8.77
CA MET A 385 -4.14 -5.20 -7.45
C MET A 385 -5.15 -5.79 -6.47
N LYS A 386 -6.26 -6.35 -6.96
CA LYS A 386 -7.27 -7.05 -6.15
C LYS A 386 -6.97 -8.53 -5.94
N ALA A 387 -5.72 -8.94 -6.13
CA ALA A 387 -5.27 -10.33 -6.11
C ALA A 387 -6.17 -11.25 -6.96
N ARG A 388 -6.70 -10.74 -8.08
CA ARG A 388 -7.63 -11.45 -8.99
C ARG A 388 -8.85 -12.03 -8.29
N SER A 389 -9.36 -11.32 -7.28
CA SER A 389 -10.50 -11.76 -6.50
C SER A 389 -11.78 -11.87 -7.32
N PRO A 390 -12.56 -12.96 -7.18
CA PRO A 390 -13.89 -13.06 -7.82
C PRO A 390 -14.87 -11.99 -7.33
N ASN A 391 -14.61 -11.35 -6.19
CA ASN A 391 -15.45 -10.28 -5.63
C ASN A 391 -15.10 -8.89 -6.16
N ALA A 392 -13.97 -8.73 -6.86
CA ALA A 392 -13.59 -7.45 -7.43
C ALA A 392 -14.51 -7.09 -8.60
N ARG A 393 -15.14 -5.91 -8.53
CA ARG A 393 -15.98 -5.41 -9.62
C ARG A 393 -15.13 -5.19 -10.88
N PRO A 394 -15.60 -5.59 -12.08
CA PRO A 394 -14.87 -5.30 -13.31
C PRO A 394 -14.60 -3.79 -13.48
N CYS A 395 -13.35 -3.44 -13.77
CA CYS A 395 -12.99 -2.08 -14.14
C CYS A 395 -13.38 -1.85 -15.59
N LYS A 396 -14.52 -1.20 -15.82
CA LYS A 396 -15.09 -1.02 -17.17
C LYS A 396 -15.61 0.38 -17.46
N ASP A 397 -15.57 1.27 -16.48
CA ASP A 397 -16.02 2.66 -16.61
C ASP A 397 -14.84 3.64 -16.49
N ALA A 398 -15.05 4.86 -17.00
CA ALA A 398 -14.06 5.92 -17.00
C ALA A 398 -13.59 6.30 -15.58
N VAL A 399 -14.46 6.13 -14.57
CA VAL A 399 -14.12 6.42 -13.17
C VAL A 399 -13.09 5.42 -12.66
N CYS A 400 -13.31 4.13 -12.90
CA CYS A 400 -12.38 3.08 -12.51
C CYS A 400 -11.04 3.22 -13.23
N TYR A 401 -11.06 3.51 -14.53
CA TYR A 401 -9.83 3.71 -15.30
C TYR A 401 -9.02 4.88 -14.77
N ALA A 402 -9.64 6.04 -14.58
CA ALA A 402 -8.98 7.23 -14.05
C ALA A 402 -8.43 7.01 -12.64
N LYS A 403 -9.22 6.39 -11.74
CA LYS A 403 -8.76 6.07 -10.39
C LYS A 403 -7.57 5.10 -10.40
N THR A 404 -7.63 4.04 -11.21
CA THR A 404 -6.57 3.04 -11.33
C THR A 404 -5.29 3.66 -11.87
N LEU A 405 -5.40 4.45 -12.94
CA LEU A 405 -4.27 5.16 -13.52
C LEU A 405 -3.63 6.12 -12.51
N CYS A 406 -4.44 6.97 -11.88
CA CYS A 406 -3.92 7.95 -10.91
C CYS A 406 -3.38 7.28 -9.65
N THR A 407 -3.84 6.07 -9.31
CA THR A 407 -3.31 5.28 -8.19
C THR A 407 -1.86 4.88 -8.41
N LEU A 408 -1.42 4.61 -9.63
CA LEU A 408 -0.01 4.28 -9.93
C LEU A 408 0.98 5.39 -9.56
N LYS A 409 0.51 6.61 -9.32
CA LYS A 409 1.31 7.79 -9.06
C LYS A 409 1.36 8.11 -7.56
N TRP A 410 2.51 8.57 -7.07
CA TRP A 410 2.71 8.91 -5.65
C TRP A 410 2.38 10.38 -5.35
N TRP A 411 1.14 10.61 -4.91
CA TRP A 411 0.63 11.93 -4.54
C TRP A 411 0.94 12.34 -3.10
N THR A 412 1.02 13.65 -2.86
CA THR A 412 1.20 14.21 -1.51
C THR A 412 -0.13 14.62 -0.87
N THR A 413 -1.12 15.01 -1.70
CA THR A 413 -2.41 15.51 -1.20
C THR A 413 -3.56 14.89 -1.98
N LYS A 414 -4.71 14.77 -1.30
CA LYS A 414 -5.97 14.37 -1.93
C LYS A 414 -6.35 15.26 -3.12
N GLY A 415 -6.11 16.57 -3.02
CA GLY A 415 -6.39 17.52 -4.11
C GLY A 415 -5.61 17.22 -5.39
N GLN A 416 -4.32 16.86 -5.28
CA GLN A 416 -3.51 16.47 -6.44
C GLN A 416 -4.01 15.16 -7.07
N TYR A 417 -4.33 14.16 -6.24
CA TYR A 417 -4.91 12.91 -6.72
C TYR A 417 -6.23 13.13 -7.46
N LEU A 418 -7.15 13.91 -6.88
CA LEU A 418 -8.45 14.19 -7.50
C LEU A 418 -8.30 14.98 -8.81
N ALA A 419 -7.37 15.94 -8.88
CA ALA A 419 -7.09 16.66 -10.12
C ALA A 419 -6.61 15.73 -11.25
N CYS A 420 -5.80 14.71 -10.93
CA CYS A 420 -5.44 13.66 -11.88
C CYS A 420 -6.67 12.88 -12.33
N VAL A 421 -7.52 12.45 -11.39
CA VAL A 421 -8.71 11.66 -11.69
C VAL A 421 -9.66 12.44 -12.60
N ASP A 422 -9.96 13.70 -12.29
CA ASP A 422 -10.85 14.56 -13.08
C ASP A 422 -10.32 14.75 -14.52
N THR A 423 -9.01 14.99 -14.65
CA THR A 423 -8.34 15.14 -15.95
C THR A 423 -8.43 13.86 -16.77
N ALA A 424 -8.08 12.72 -16.17
CA ALA A 424 -8.12 11.42 -16.84
C ALA A 424 -9.54 11.02 -17.25
N GLN A 425 -10.56 11.29 -16.41
CA GLN A 425 -11.96 11.03 -16.75
C GLN A 425 -12.41 11.80 -17.98
N THR A 426 -12.02 13.08 -18.09
CA THR A 426 -12.39 13.92 -19.23
C THR A 426 -11.74 13.41 -20.53
N LEU A 427 -10.46 13.05 -20.49
CA LEU A 427 -9.75 12.50 -21.64
C LEU A 427 -10.37 11.18 -22.15
N ILE A 428 -10.79 10.32 -21.24
CA ILE A 428 -11.45 9.05 -21.59
C ILE A 428 -12.83 9.30 -22.21
N ALA A 429 -13.62 10.21 -21.63
CA ALA A 429 -14.94 10.56 -22.15
C ALA A 429 -14.86 11.18 -23.56
N ASP A 430 -13.86 12.03 -23.82
CA ASP A 430 -13.64 12.62 -25.14
C ASP A 430 -13.26 11.56 -26.18
N THR A 431 -12.48 10.55 -25.79
CA THR A 431 -12.07 9.44 -26.68
C THR A 431 -13.26 8.56 -27.07
N ASP A 432 -14.16 8.27 -26.12
CA ASP A 432 -15.41 7.54 -26.41
C ASP A 432 -16.33 8.34 -27.33
N SER A 433 -16.39 9.67 -27.16
CA SER A 433 -17.19 10.55 -28.02
C SER A 433 -16.65 10.66 -29.45
N ALA A 434 -15.33 10.59 -29.62
CA ALA A 434 -14.66 10.63 -30.93
C ALA A 434 -14.74 9.30 -31.70
N SER A 435 -15.11 8.19 -31.03
CA SER A 435 -15.26 6.87 -31.64
C SER A 435 -16.61 6.66 -32.37
N VAL A 436 -17.53 7.63 -32.30
CA VAL A 436 -18.77 7.64 -33.08
C VAL A 436 -18.53 8.31 -34.44
N SER A 437 -18.21 7.52 -35.47
CA SER A 437 -18.15 8.03 -36.85
C SER A 437 -19.55 8.29 -37.43
N PRO A 438 -19.72 9.32 -38.29
CA PRO A 438 -21.01 9.71 -38.84
C PRO A 438 -21.48 8.72 -39.91
N VAL A 439 -22.70 8.22 -39.77
CA VAL A 439 -23.39 7.47 -40.84
C VAL A 439 -24.10 8.48 -41.75
N ASP A 440 -23.70 8.46 -43.02
CA ASP A 440 -24.39 8.90 -44.24
C ASP A 440 -24.99 10.32 -44.32
N VAL A 441 -24.29 11.25 -45.00
CA VAL A 441 -24.92 12.15 -45.98
C VAL A 441 -23.98 12.39 -47.17
N VAL A 442 -24.27 11.76 -48.30
CA VAL A 442 -23.67 12.09 -49.60
C VAL A 442 -24.58 13.11 -50.32
N ALA A 443 -23.94 14.20 -50.74
CA ALA A 443 -24.28 15.09 -51.86
C ALA A 443 -25.56 15.95 -51.82
N ALA A 444 -25.36 17.27 -51.67
CA ALA A 444 -25.76 18.23 -52.69
C ALA A 444 -24.92 19.51 -52.56
N ALA A 445 -24.29 19.89 -53.67
CA ALA A 445 -23.44 21.07 -53.79
C ALA A 445 -24.26 22.38 -53.90
N SER A 446 -23.54 23.48 -53.63
CA SER A 446 -23.70 24.85 -54.15
C SER A 446 -24.17 25.92 -53.16
N GLY A 447 -23.41 27.03 -53.10
CA GLY A 447 -23.91 28.31 -52.59
C GLY A 447 -23.00 29.04 -51.58
N SER A 448 -22.09 29.85 -52.10
CA SER A 448 -21.68 31.18 -51.62
C SER A 448 -22.35 31.77 -50.35
N SER A 449 -21.52 32.29 -49.42
CA SER A 449 -21.58 33.65 -48.83
C SER A 449 -21.34 33.67 -47.32
N ALA A 450 -20.51 34.61 -46.88
CA ALA A 450 -20.30 35.00 -45.50
C ALA A 450 -21.58 35.59 -44.86
N THR A 451 -21.83 35.31 -43.57
CA THR A 451 -22.33 36.24 -42.54
C THR A 451 -22.49 35.57 -41.15
N ASP A 452 -22.08 36.33 -40.13
CA ASP A 452 -22.62 36.46 -38.76
C ASP A 452 -22.48 35.37 -37.67
N ASN A 453 -21.51 35.62 -36.79
CA ASN A 453 -21.43 35.21 -35.38
C ASN A 453 -22.60 35.78 -34.56
N LYS A 454 -23.75 35.09 -34.48
CA LYS A 454 -24.83 35.48 -33.55
C LYS A 454 -25.68 34.37 -32.92
N PHE A 455 -25.21 33.13 -32.92
CA PHE A 455 -25.98 31.99 -32.38
C PHE A 455 -25.48 31.37 -31.06
N ALA A 456 -24.35 31.81 -30.48
CA ALA A 456 -23.78 31.13 -29.30
C ALA A 456 -24.34 31.56 -27.92
N MET A 457 -25.17 32.60 -27.81
CA MET A 457 -25.52 33.17 -26.51
C MET A 457 -26.89 32.73 -25.96
N ASN A 458 -27.81 32.32 -26.84
CA ASN A 458 -29.15 31.87 -26.41
C ASN A 458 -29.16 30.41 -25.93
N ASP A 459 -28.34 29.55 -26.51
CA ASP A 459 -28.23 28.15 -26.09
C ASP A 459 -27.55 28.02 -24.72
N VAL A 460 -26.51 28.82 -24.46
CA VAL A 460 -25.83 28.85 -23.15
C VAL A 460 -26.78 29.32 -22.03
N MET A 461 -27.63 30.33 -22.29
CA MET A 461 -28.61 30.81 -21.30
C MET A 461 -29.75 29.82 -21.05
N MET A 462 -30.17 29.06 -22.07
CA MET A 462 -31.14 27.96 -21.91
C MET A 462 -30.56 26.79 -21.10
N THR A 463 -29.29 26.42 -21.31
CA THR A 463 -28.63 25.35 -20.54
C THR A 463 -28.39 25.73 -19.09
N ILE A 464 -28.01 26.99 -18.80
CA ILE A 464 -27.86 27.50 -17.43
C ILE A 464 -29.23 27.57 -16.73
N GLY A 465 -30.29 28.01 -17.43
CA GLY A 465 -31.64 28.04 -16.89
C GLY A 465 -32.20 26.65 -16.54
N ALA A 466 -31.96 25.65 -17.41
CA ALA A 466 -32.40 24.28 -17.19
C ALA A 466 -31.66 23.59 -16.02
N THR A 467 -30.35 23.84 -15.88
CA THR A 467 -29.54 23.26 -14.79
C THR A 467 -29.88 23.88 -13.43
N ALA A 468 -30.13 25.19 -13.36
CA ALA A 468 -30.57 25.86 -12.14
C ALA A 468 -31.96 25.40 -11.68
N LEU A 469 -32.89 25.18 -12.61
CA LEU A 469 -34.22 24.66 -12.29
C LEU A 469 -34.15 23.21 -11.78
N ALA A 470 -33.32 22.37 -12.40
CA ALA A 470 -33.11 20.99 -11.97
C ALA A 470 -32.50 20.90 -10.56
N THR A 471 -31.55 21.77 -10.22
CA THR A 471 -30.97 21.83 -8.86
C THR A 471 -32.00 22.31 -7.84
N ALA A 472 -32.80 23.32 -8.16
CA ALA A 472 -33.85 23.80 -7.28
C ALA A 472 -34.90 22.72 -6.98
N VAL A 473 -35.32 21.96 -8.01
CA VAL A 473 -36.26 20.84 -7.85
C VAL A 473 -35.65 19.73 -6.99
N ALA A 474 -34.38 19.37 -7.21
CA ALA A 474 -33.69 18.36 -6.40
C ALA A 474 -33.60 18.76 -4.92
N VAL A 475 -33.26 20.01 -4.62
CA VAL A 475 -33.20 20.53 -3.23
C VAL A 475 -34.58 20.49 -2.57
N VAL A 476 -35.64 20.85 -3.28
CA VAL A 476 -37.01 20.77 -2.75
C VAL A 476 -37.42 19.31 -2.50
N CYS A 477 -37.10 18.38 -3.41
CA CYS A 477 -37.37 16.96 -3.22
C CYS A 477 -36.63 16.39 -2.00
N VAL A 478 -35.36 16.75 -1.80
CA VAL A 478 -34.58 16.34 -0.62
C VAL A 478 -35.19 16.94 0.65
N ALA A 479 -35.54 18.22 0.64
CA ALA A 479 -36.14 18.88 1.80
C ALA A 479 -37.50 18.26 2.19
N LEU A 480 -38.35 17.95 1.22
CA LEU A 480 -39.63 17.26 1.43
C LEU A 480 -39.43 15.83 1.93
N THR A 481 -38.44 15.12 1.40
CA THR A 481 -38.09 13.76 1.86
C THR A 481 -37.60 13.78 3.30
N VAL A 482 -36.73 14.71 3.69
CA VAL A 482 -36.27 14.90 5.07
C VAL A 482 -37.43 15.27 6.00
N LEU A 483 -38.36 16.11 5.57
CA LEU A 483 -39.57 16.47 6.31
C LEU A 483 -40.51 15.28 6.53
N MET A 484 -40.72 14.47 5.50
CA MET A 484 -41.51 13.24 5.58
C MET A 484 -40.87 12.23 6.54
N LEU A 485 -39.56 12.02 6.43
CA LEU A 485 -38.81 11.10 7.30
C LEU A 485 -38.76 11.58 8.76
N ARG A 486 -38.71 12.90 9.01
CA ARG A 486 -38.86 13.46 10.36
C ARG A 486 -40.27 13.26 10.92
N ARG A 487 -41.32 13.46 10.12
CA ARG A 487 -42.71 13.21 10.54
C ARG A 487 -43.00 11.73 10.80
N ALA A 488 -42.35 10.84 10.05
CA ALA A 488 -42.45 9.39 10.23
C ALA A 488 -41.61 8.87 11.42
N GLY A 489 -40.89 9.75 12.14
CA GLY A 489 -40.06 9.36 13.28
C GLY A 489 -38.78 8.61 12.91
N VAL A 490 -38.43 8.54 11.62
CA VAL A 490 -37.23 7.84 11.11
C VAL A 490 -35.97 8.67 11.32
N LEU A 491 -36.08 10.01 11.22
CA LEU A 491 -34.98 10.93 11.50
C LEU A 491 -35.19 11.60 12.86
N ILE A 492 -34.36 11.22 13.84
CA ILE A 492 -34.37 11.74 15.21
C ILE A 492 -33.48 12.99 15.30
N ASN A 493 -33.87 13.97 16.13
CA ASN A 493 -33.17 15.25 16.25
C ASN A 493 -31.80 15.06 16.95
N ARG A 494 -30.76 15.75 16.44
CA ARG A 494 -29.37 15.66 16.95
C ARG A 494 -29.23 16.02 18.44
N SER A 495 -30.18 16.75 19.02
CA SER A 495 -30.21 17.12 20.45
C SER A 495 -30.57 15.97 21.41
N GLN A 496 -30.81 14.75 20.92
CA GLN A 496 -31.01 13.57 21.76
C GLN A 496 -29.75 12.69 21.93
N TYR A 497 -28.62 13.07 21.30
CA TYR A 497 -27.34 12.38 21.51
C TYR A 497 -26.53 12.91 22.71
N ASP A 498 -26.90 14.06 23.29
CA ASP A 498 -26.15 14.67 24.40
C ASP A 498 -26.49 14.11 25.80
N THR A 499 -27.23 12.99 25.90
CA THR A 499 -27.59 12.38 27.19
C THR A 499 -27.31 10.88 27.31
N VAL A 500 -26.46 10.29 26.47
CA VAL A 500 -25.98 8.92 26.68
C VAL A 500 -24.45 8.91 26.73
N ALA A 501 -23.92 9.57 27.75
CA ALA A 501 -22.61 9.28 28.31
C ALA A 501 -22.83 8.43 29.57
N THR A 502 -23.02 7.12 29.38
CA THR A 502 -22.79 6.02 30.33
C THR A 502 -23.39 4.74 29.72
N LEU A 503 -22.56 3.98 29.02
CA LEU A 503 -22.36 2.53 29.14
C LEU A 503 -21.43 2.05 28.03
#